data_AF-A0A0F5MXZ0-F1
#
_entry.id   AF-A0A0F5MXZ0-F1
#
_cell.length_a   1.000
_cell.length_b   1.000
_cell.length_c   1.000
_cell.angle_alpha   90.00
_cell.angle_beta   90.00
_cell.angle_gamma   90.00
#
_symmetry.space_group_name_H-M   'P 1'
#
loop_
_entity.id
_entity.type
_entity.pdbx_description
1 polymer ?
#
loop_
_entity_poly.entity_id
_entity_poly.type
_entity_poly.pdbx_seq_one_letter_code
_entity_poly.pdbx_strand_id
1 'polypeptide(L)'
;MADLRPCRYPGCKDKDGNPRSTRDGICIDVRKDGRDHGCQAKFRRDIRRLVLDWVQLHERLPAPMLTSGRKGGRRASARSREYGHPAEWASDTCDRIVAILNWTHDGLADVLGQEPPPHPGSAEHVQVRAAWTFLSTHFADLCRQYWAHDTAVEIHELHNRIRASLGQTRPRMILPEPCPGCDHKTLVRTIDIRRDQIDCGNCGYVVPYDHYDFTAKLIETCTKSEPATVVQ
;
A
#
# COMPACT_ATOMS: atom_id res chain seq x y z
N MET A 1 -16.81 7.19 -29.66
CA MET A 1 -16.82 8.03 -28.45
C MET A 1 -16.27 7.19 -27.30
N ALA A 2 -15.18 7.61 -26.66
CA ALA A 2 -14.62 6.81 -25.57
C ALA A 2 -15.39 7.09 -24.27
N ASP A 3 -16.04 6.04 -23.78
CA ASP A 3 -16.90 5.97 -22.60
C ASP A 3 -16.11 6.32 -21.33
N LEU A 4 -16.49 7.42 -20.66
CA LEU A 4 -15.85 7.87 -19.43
C LEU A 4 -16.48 7.11 -18.26
N ARG A 5 -15.64 6.42 -17.47
CA ARG A 5 -16.08 5.62 -16.32
C ARG A 5 -15.43 6.09 -15.03
N PRO A 6 -16.04 5.85 -13.86
CA PRO A 6 -15.38 6.11 -12.59
C PRO A 6 -14.05 5.35 -12.46
N CYS A 7 -13.06 6.01 -11.88
CA CYS A 7 -11.77 5.42 -11.57
C CYS A 7 -11.93 4.26 -10.59
N ARG A 8 -11.32 3.13 -10.94
CA ARG A 8 -11.38 1.88 -10.17
C ARG A 8 -10.37 1.79 -9.02
N TYR A 9 -9.56 2.80 -8.76
CA TYR A 9 -8.62 2.74 -7.62
C TYR A 9 -9.35 3.07 -6.30
N PRO A 10 -9.06 2.33 -5.20
CA PRO A 10 -9.75 2.51 -3.94
C PRO A 10 -9.64 3.94 -3.40
N GLY A 11 -10.77 4.52 -3.02
CA GLY A 11 -10.85 5.87 -2.46
C GLY A 11 -10.48 7.00 -3.43
N CYS A 12 -10.49 6.75 -4.74
CA CYS A 12 -10.25 7.81 -5.73
C CYS A 12 -11.38 8.84 -5.73
N LYS A 13 -11.05 10.09 -5.40
CA LYS A 13 -11.95 11.23 -5.44
C LYS A 13 -11.32 12.38 -6.23
N ASP A 14 -12.15 13.16 -6.92
CA ASP A 14 -11.76 14.42 -7.51
C ASP A 14 -11.81 15.56 -6.47
N LYS A 15 -11.57 16.79 -6.93
CA LYS A 15 -11.58 18.01 -6.10
C LYS A 15 -12.94 18.33 -5.49
N ASP A 16 -14.01 17.73 -6.02
CA ASP A 16 -15.39 17.95 -5.59
C ASP A 16 -15.89 16.76 -4.74
N GLY A 17 -15.00 15.80 -4.43
CA GLY A 17 -15.30 14.61 -3.64
C GLY A 17 -15.96 13.47 -4.42
N ASN A 18 -16.18 13.64 -5.73
CA ASN A 18 -16.81 12.66 -6.59
C ASN A 18 -15.79 11.64 -7.14
N PRO A 19 -16.21 10.42 -7.52
CA PRO A 19 -15.31 9.49 -8.20
C PRO A 19 -14.75 10.10 -9.49
N ARG A 20 -13.42 10.16 -9.59
CA ARG A 20 -12.77 10.76 -10.76
C ARG A 20 -13.10 9.94 -12.02
N SER A 21 -13.55 10.60 -13.08
CA SER A 21 -13.82 9.95 -14.37
C SER A 21 -12.52 9.69 -15.15
N THR A 22 -12.41 8.51 -15.78
CA THR A 22 -11.24 8.07 -16.56
C THR A 22 -11.64 7.13 -17.69
N ARG A 23 -10.79 6.99 -18.70
CA ARG A 23 -10.91 5.99 -19.77
C ARG A 23 -10.02 4.77 -19.54
N ASP A 24 -9.03 4.88 -18.65
CA ASP A 24 -7.97 3.90 -18.48
C ASP A 24 -8.25 2.86 -17.37
N GLY A 25 -9.49 2.78 -16.89
CA GLY A 25 -9.88 1.98 -15.72
C GLY A 25 -9.41 2.62 -14.41
N ILE A 26 -8.10 2.77 -14.22
CA ILE A 26 -7.50 3.55 -13.14
C ILE A 26 -6.99 4.89 -13.69
N CYS A 27 -7.31 6.00 -13.02
CA CYS A 27 -7.00 7.33 -13.53
C CYS A 27 -5.49 7.65 -13.58
N ILE A 28 -5.11 8.30 -14.67
CA ILE A 28 -3.82 8.96 -14.84
C ILE A 28 -4.05 10.46 -14.57
N ASP A 29 -3.12 11.09 -13.85
CA ASP A 29 -3.09 12.54 -13.66
C ASP A 29 -1.73 13.00 -14.15
N VAL A 30 -1.68 13.58 -15.35
CA VAL A 30 -0.44 14.12 -15.91
C VAL A 30 -0.41 15.59 -15.55
N ARG A 31 0.43 15.96 -14.58
CA ARG A 31 0.66 17.37 -14.25
C ARG A 31 1.48 18.03 -15.37
N LYS A 32 1.51 19.37 -15.37
CA LYS A 32 2.29 20.18 -16.34
C LYS A 32 3.80 19.84 -16.38
N ASP A 33 4.33 19.20 -15.34
CA ASP A 33 5.72 18.76 -15.24
C ASP A 33 5.97 17.37 -15.87
N GLY A 34 4.97 16.76 -16.50
CA GLY A 34 5.10 15.49 -17.22
C GLY A 34 5.18 14.25 -16.31
N ARG A 35 4.97 14.40 -15.00
CA ARG A 35 4.97 13.27 -14.06
C ARG A 35 3.56 12.74 -13.80
N ASP A 36 3.46 11.41 -13.70
CA ASP A 36 2.23 10.72 -13.31
C ASP A 36 1.96 10.93 -11.81
N HIS A 37 0.88 11.62 -11.48
CA HIS A 37 0.43 11.85 -10.10
C HIS A 37 -0.93 11.20 -9.78
N GLY A 38 -1.49 10.46 -10.74
CA GLY A 38 -2.79 9.81 -10.61
C GLY A 38 -2.79 8.55 -9.76
N CYS A 39 -3.95 7.88 -9.71
CA CYS A 39 -4.09 6.59 -9.03
C CYS A 39 -3.21 5.49 -9.63
N GLN A 40 -2.89 5.56 -10.93
CA GLN A 40 -1.92 4.66 -11.55
C GLN A 40 -0.53 4.77 -10.90
N ALA A 41 -0.07 5.99 -10.59
CA ALA A 41 1.21 6.18 -9.89
C ALA A 41 1.18 5.67 -8.45
N LYS A 42 0.02 5.77 -7.77
CA LYS A 42 -0.18 5.16 -6.44
C LYS A 42 -0.08 3.64 -6.53
N PHE A 43 -0.80 3.03 -7.45
CA PHE A 43 -0.81 1.57 -7.62
C PHE A 43 0.58 1.03 -8.01
N ARG A 44 1.28 1.66 -8.96
CA ARG A 44 2.65 1.29 -9.33
C ARG A 44 3.61 1.33 -8.15
N ARG A 45 3.47 2.36 -7.30
CA ARG A 45 4.25 2.51 -6.07
C ARG A 45 3.91 1.42 -5.04
N ASP A 46 2.66 1.02 -4.92
CA ASP A 46 2.25 -0.04 -4.00
C ASP A 46 2.78 -1.41 -4.44
N ILE A 47 2.77 -1.73 -5.74
CA ILE A 47 3.43 -2.94 -6.27
C ILE A 47 4.93 -2.91 -5.95
N ARG A 48 5.61 -1.78 -6.23
CA ARG A 48 7.03 -1.62 -5.92
C ARG A 48 7.33 -1.78 -4.42
N ARG A 49 6.48 -1.23 -3.56
CA ARG A 49 6.60 -1.36 -2.10
C ARG A 49 6.50 -2.82 -1.68
N LEU A 50 5.56 -3.57 -2.26
CA LEU A 50 5.40 -4.97 -1.92
C LEU A 50 6.63 -5.81 -2.28
N VAL A 51 7.26 -5.54 -3.43
CA VAL A 51 8.55 -6.17 -3.80
C VAL A 51 9.65 -5.80 -2.80
N LEU A 52 9.71 -4.54 -2.36
CA LEU A 52 10.68 -4.10 -1.36
C LEU A 52 10.41 -4.70 0.03
N ASP A 53 9.15 -4.90 0.40
CA ASP A 53 8.76 -5.58 1.63
C ASP A 53 9.24 -7.04 1.59
N TRP A 54 9.07 -7.73 0.46
CA TRP A 54 9.61 -9.09 0.28
C TRP A 54 11.14 -9.09 0.44
N VAL A 55 11.86 -8.18 -0.21
CA VAL A 55 13.34 -8.06 -0.04
C VAL A 55 13.68 -7.83 1.43
N GLN A 56 12.99 -6.91 2.10
CA GLN A 56 13.25 -6.59 3.49
C GLN A 56 13.02 -7.81 4.40
N LEU A 57 11.91 -8.52 4.24
CA LEU A 57 11.57 -9.69 5.05
C LEU A 57 12.53 -10.83 4.78
N HIS A 58 12.80 -11.12 3.51
CA HIS A 58 13.69 -12.21 3.07
C HIS A 58 15.14 -12.00 3.54
N GLU A 59 15.66 -10.76 3.51
CA GLU A 59 17.03 -10.46 3.93
C GLU A 59 17.19 -10.30 5.44
N ARG A 60 16.22 -9.68 6.13
CA ARG A 60 16.36 -9.31 7.56
C ARG A 60 15.78 -10.34 8.52
N LEU A 61 14.86 -11.17 8.05
CA LEU A 61 14.19 -12.20 8.84
C LEU A 61 14.20 -13.53 8.06
N PRO A 62 15.39 -14.07 7.70
CA PRO A 62 15.45 -15.32 6.97
C PRO A 62 14.78 -16.45 7.78
N ALA A 63 14.08 -17.34 7.07
CA ALA A 63 13.42 -18.49 7.68
C ALA A 63 14.41 -19.28 8.56
N PRO A 64 13.98 -19.81 9.71
CA PRO A 64 14.87 -20.58 10.55
C PRO A 64 15.34 -21.79 9.74
N MET A 65 16.66 -21.93 9.56
CA MET A 65 17.21 -23.14 8.97
C MET A 65 16.73 -24.30 9.82
N LEU A 66 15.97 -25.24 9.24
CA LEU A 66 15.63 -26.50 9.89
C LEU A 66 16.95 -27.15 10.32
N THR A 67 17.32 -26.97 11.59
CA THR A 67 18.50 -27.58 12.17
C THR A 67 18.30 -29.08 12.10
N SER A 68 19.00 -29.67 11.13
CA SER A 68 19.37 -31.08 10.97
C SER A 68 18.77 -32.02 12.01
N GLY A 69 17.84 -32.88 11.56
CA GLY A 69 17.63 -34.18 12.22
C GLY A 69 16.19 -34.58 12.53
N ARG A 70 15.26 -34.51 11.57
CA ARG A 70 14.16 -35.50 11.51
C ARG A 70 13.51 -35.51 10.14
N LYS A 71 13.88 -36.52 9.34
CA LYS A 71 13.08 -36.99 8.21
C LYS A 71 11.70 -37.39 8.72
N GLY A 72 10.65 -36.79 8.16
CA GLY A 72 9.28 -37.26 8.29
C GLY A 72 8.54 -36.74 9.53
N GLY A 73 7.59 -35.84 9.32
CA GLY A 73 6.62 -35.47 10.35
C GLY A 73 5.89 -34.18 10.06
N ARG A 74 4.71 -34.30 9.44
CA ARG A 74 3.52 -33.43 9.47
C ARG A 74 3.77 -31.92 9.68
N ARG A 75 3.33 -31.11 8.69
CA ARG A 75 2.98 -29.69 8.88
C ARG A 75 2.29 -29.55 10.24
N ALA A 76 2.93 -28.85 11.18
CA ALA A 76 2.38 -28.66 12.51
C ALA A 76 1.03 -27.96 12.34
N SER A 77 0.00 -28.61 12.85
CA SER A 77 -1.40 -28.28 12.63
C SER A 77 -1.76 -26.94 13.26
N ALA A 78 -2.63 -26.21 12.56
CA ALA A 78 -3.50 -25.17 13.07
C ALA A 78 -4.01 -25.49 14.49
N ARG A 79 -3.43 -24.83 15.50
CA ARG A 79 -3.99 -24.47 16.83
C ARG A 79 -2.85 -23.94 17.73
N SER A 80 -2.33 -22.77 17.40
CA SER A 80 -1.63 -21.91 18.34
C SER A 80 -2.09 -20.49 18.08
N ARG A 81 -3.07 -20.04 18.86
CA ARG A 81 -3.33 -18.61 19.03
C ARG A 81 -2.28 -18.15 20.03
N GLU A 82 -1.31 -17.36 19.56
CA GLU A 82 -0.40 -16.45 20.28
C GLU A 82 1.07 -16.63 19.85
N TYR A 83 1.55 -15.61 19.10
CA TYR A 83 2.94 -15.33 18.75
C TYR A 83 3.72 -16.45 18.03
N GLY A 84 3.56 -16.51 16.70
CA GLY A 84 4.51 -17.21 15.82
C GLY A 84 5.90 -16.57 15.90
N HIS A 85 6.94 -17.37 15.75
CA HIS A 85 8.32 -16.86 15.74
C HIS A 85 8.45 -15.79 14.63
N PRO A 86 9.15 -14.65 14.85
CA PRO A 86 9.21 -13.56 13.86
C PRO A 86 9.62 -14.02 12.45
N ALA A 87 10.45 -15.06 12.36
CA ALA A 87 10.86 -15.65 11.08
C ALA A 87 9.78 -16.54 10.43
N GLU A 88 8.90 -17.19 11.20
CA GLU A 88 7.75 -17.93 10.64
C GLU A 88 6.74 -16.94 10.05
N TRP A 89 6.41 -15.88 10.78
CA TRP A 89 5.56 -14.80 10.27
C TRP A 89 6.16 -14.17 9.00
N ALA A 90 7.47 -13.92 8.98
CA ALA A 90 8.15 -13.36 7.81
C ALA A 90 8.08 -14.31 6.61
N SER A 91 8.28 -15.62 6.82
CA SER A 91 8.17 -16.64 5.79
C SER A 91 6.75 -16.71 5.21
N ASP A 92 5.73 -16.82 6.06
CA ASP A 92 4.32 -16.85 5.65
C ASP A 92 3.92 -15.57 4.89
N THR A 93 4.49 -14.43 5.32
CA THR A 93 4.26 -13.14 4.67
C THR A 93 4.95 -13.07 3.31
N CYS A 94 6.18 -13.57 3.18
CA CYS A 94 6.88 -13.70 1.90
C CYS A 94 6.07 -14.58 0.93
N ASP A 95 5.60 -15.76 1.37
CA ASP A 95 4.73 -16.63 0.58
C ASP A 95 3.48 -15.90 0.09
N ARG A 96 2.86 -15.10 0.96
CA ARG A 96 1.68 -14.31 0.58
C ARG A 96 2.01 -13.22 -0.46
N ILE A 97 3.15 -12.54 -0.33
CA ILE A 97 3.61 -11.56 -1.33
C ILE A 97 3.82 -12.25 -2.68
N VAL A 98 4.54 -13.38 -2.69
CA VAL A 98 4.79 -14.16 -3.91
C VAL A 98 3.47 -14.59 -4.54
N ALA A 99 2.52 -15.11 -3.75
CA ALA A 99 1.22 -15.53 -4.25
C ALA A 99 0.46 -14.39 -4.94
N ILE A 100 0.35 -13.21 -4.31
CA ILE A 100 -0.37 -12.06 -4.90
C ILE A 100 0.31 -11.60 -6.19
N LEU A 101 1.64 -11.48 -6.20
CA LEU A 101 2.38 -11.05 -7.39
C LEU A 101 2.21 -12.04 -8.55
N ASN A 102 2.27 -13.35 -8.28
CA ASN A 102 2.13 -14.36 -9.33
C ASN A 102 0.68 -14.51 -9.80
N TRP A 103 -0.32 -14.45 -8.92
CA TRP A 103 -1.72 -14.45 -9.34
C TRP A 103 -2.07 -13.23 -10.20
N THR A 104 -1.49 -12.07 -9.86
CA THR A 104 -1.66 -10.86 -10.67
C THR A 104 -0.97 -10.99 -12.03
N HIS A 105 0.23 -11.59 -12.06
CA HIS A 105 0.95 -11.90 -13.29
C HIS A 105 0.14 -12.86 -14.17
N ASP A 106 -0.29 -13.99 -13.61
CA ASP A 106 -1.08 -15.02 -14.29
C ASP A 106 -2.36 -14.45 -14.90
N GLY A 107 -3.17 -13.75 -14.09
CA GLY A 107 -4.43 -13.16 -14.55
C GLY A 107 -4.22 -12.09 -15.64
N LEU A 108 -3.09 -11.38 -15.65
CA LEU A 108 -2.77 -10.45 -16.73
C LEU A 108 -2.22 -11.15 -17.97
N ALA A 109 -1.37 -12.17 -17.80
CA ALA A 109 -0.83 -12.97 -18.88
C ALA A 109 -1.94 -13.69 -19.66
N ASP A 110 -2.93 -14.24 -18.95
CA ASP A 110 -4.13 -14.85 -19.55
C ASP A 110 -4.89 -13.87 -20.45
N VAL A 111 -5.10 -12.64 -19.98
CA VAL A 111 -5.79 -11.60 -20.76
C VAL A 111 -4.99 -11.16 -21.97
N LEU A 112 -3.65 -11.09 -21.85
CA LEU A 112 -2.76 -10.65 -22.91
C LEU A 112 -2.34 -11.79 -23.86
N GLY A 113 -2.70 -13.04 -23.56
CA GLY A 113 -2.23 -14.23 -24.30
C GLY A 113 -0.72 -14.43 -24.23
N GLN A 114 -0.10 -14.08 -23.10
CA GLN A 114 1.35 -14.19 -22.87
C GLN A 114 1.69 -15.38 -21.97
N GLU A 115 2.99 -15.65 -21.80
CA GLU A 115 3.45 -16.73 -20.95
C GLU A 115 3.05 -16.50 -19.48
N PRO A 116 2.59 -17.54 -18.77
CA PRO A 116 2.22 -17.46 -17.37
C PRO A 116 3.46 -17.28 -16.48
N PRO A 117 3.28 -16.93 -15.19
CA PRO A 117 4.38 -16.89 -14.24
C PRO A 117 5.17 -18.22 -14.15
N PRO A 118 6.42 -18.16 -13.67
CA PRO A 118 7.20 -19.37 -13.37
C PRO A 118 6.42 -20.33 -12.47
N HIS A 119 6.66 -21.63 -12.64
CA HIS A 119 5.97 -22.67 -11.86
C HIS A 119 6.08 -22.42 -10.35
N PRO A 120 5.02 -22.66 -9.54
CA PRO A 120 5.02 -22.40 -8.09
C PRO A 120 6.14 -23.08 -7.29
N GLY A 121 6.70 -24.17 -7.83
CA GLY A 121 7.86 -24.88 -7.26
C GLY A 121 9.23 -24.25 -7.57
N SER A 122 9.28 -23.16 -8.34
CA SER A 122 10.50 -22.40 -8.62
C SER A 122 10.94 -21.61 -7.39
N ALA A 123 12.21 -21.23 -7.30
CA ALA A 123 12.68 -20.40 -6.18
C ALA A 123 11.93 -19.05 -6.12
N GLU A 124 11.58 -18.59 -4.92
CA GLU A 124 10.79 -17.36 -4.70
C GLU A 124 11.36 -16.14 -5.44
N HIS A 125 12.67 -15.93 -5.37
CA HIS A 125 13.33 -14.80 -6.03
C HIS A 125 13.13 -14.79 -7.56
N VAL A 126 13.02 -15.97 -8.18
CA VAL A 126 12.72 -16.11 -9.62
C VAL A 126 11.28 -15.69 -9.88
N GLN A 127 10.34 -16.16 -9.06
CA GLN A 127 8.93 -15.84 -9.17
C GLN A 127 8.67 -14.33 -8.99
N VAL A 128 9.24 -13.73 -7.93
CA VAL A 128 9.10 -12.28 -7.64
C VAL A 128 9.72 -11.44 -8.76
N ARG A 129 10.92 -11.80 -9.25
CA ARG A 129 11.57 -11.07 -10.34
C ARG A 129 10.76 -11.14 -11.63
N ALA A 130 10.25 -12.31 -11.99
CA ALA A 130 9.42 -12.49 -13.18
C ALA A 130 8.14 -11.66 -13.08
N ALA A 131 7.39 -11.78 -11.97
CA ALA A 131 6.18 -11.01 -11.74
C ALA A 131 6.44 -9.49 -11.75
N TRP A 132 7.48 -9.00 -11.07
CA TRP A 132 7.83 -7.58 -11.08
C TRP A 132 8.13 -7.07 -12.50
N THR A 133 8.93 -7.81 -13.27
CA THR A 133 9.32 -7.43 -14.63
C THR A 133 8.10 -7.37 -15.54
N PHE A 134 7.26 -8.38 -15.50
CA PHE A 134 6.05 -8.47 -16.30
C PHE A 134 5.05 -7.37 -15.96
N LEU A 135 4.69 -7.25 -14.67
CA LEU A 135 3.70 -6.25 -14.21
C LEU A 135 4.18 -4.82 -14.42
N SER A 136 5.48 -4.55 -14.33
CA SER A 136 6.04 -3.22 -14.62
C SER A 136 5.94 -2.87 -16.10
N THR A 137 6.16 -3.86 -16.98
CA THR A 137 6.11 -3.70 -18.43
C THR A 137 4.67 -3.51 -18.92
N HIS A 138 3.74 -4.30 -18.39
CA HIS A 138 2.32 -4.31 -18.78
C HIS A 138 1.42 -3.53 -17.83
N PHE A 139 1.97 -2.58 -17.08
CA PHE A 139 1.25 -1.88 -16.02
C PHE A 139 0.02 -1.10 -16.53
N ALA A 140 0.11 -0.51 -17.72
CA ALA A 140 -1.02 0.20 -18.32
C ALA A 140 -2.19 -0.75 -18.63
N ASP A 141 -1.89 -1.98 -19.07
CA ASP A 141 -2.89 -2.99 -19.37
C ASP A 141 -3.48 -3.59 -18.09
N LEU A 142 -2.66 -3.76 -17.04
CA LEU A 142 -3.13 -4.10 -15.70
C LEU A 142 -4.20 -3.11 -15.22
N CYS A 143 -3.96 -1.81 -15.36
CA CYS A 143 -4.88 -0.76 -14.89
C CYS A 143 -6.26 -0.77 -15.58
N ARG A 144 -6.34 -1.32 -16.80
CA ARG A 144 -7.58 -1.41 -17.58
C ARG A 144 -8.45 -2.59 -17.16
N GLN A 145 -7.89 -3.57 -16.46
CA GLN A 145 -8.62 -4.76 -16.03
C GLN A 145 -9.71 -4.43 -15.02
N TYR A 146 -10.79 -5.21 -15.02
CA TYR A 146 -11.90 -5.01 -14.08
C TYR A 146 -11.53 -5.37 -12.64
N TRP A 147 -10.69 -6.39 -12.47
CA TRP A 147 -10.20 -6.90 -11.19
C TRP A 147 -9.03 -6.08 -10.62
N ALA A 148 -8.50 -5.09 -11.36
CA ALA A 148 -7.37 -4.26 -10.91
C ALA A 148 -7.65 -3.50 -9.61
N HIS A 149 -8.92 -3.18 -9.32
CA HIS A 149 -9.34 -2.59 -8.05
C HIS A 149 -8.99 -3.51 -6.87
N ASP A 150 -9.37 -4.78 -6.98
CA ASP A 150 -9.27 -5.75 -5.87
C ASP A 150 -7.79 -6.04 -5.59
N THR A 151 -6.99 -6.20 -6.65
CA THR A 151 -5.53 -6.32 -6.52
C THR A 151 -4.91 -5.07 -5.88
N ALA A 152 -5.35 -3.86 -6.25
CA ALA A 152 -4.84 -2.63 -5.67
C ALA A 152 -5.16 -2.53 -4.16
N VAL A 153 -6.38 -2.91 -3.76
CA VAL A 153 -6.77 -2.99 -2.35
C VAL A 153 -5.91 -4.02 -1.61
N GLU A 154 -5.81 -5.24 -2.13
CA GLU A 154 -5.09 -6.32 -1.47
C GLU A 154 -3.60 -6.01 -1.26
N ILE A 155 -2.94 -5.47 -2.29
CA ILE A 155 -1.53 -5.05 -2.21
C ILE A 155 -1.37 -3.92 -1.19
N HIS A 156 -2.26 -2.93 -1.21
CA HIS A 156 -2.20 -1.79 -0.29
C HIS A 156 -2.39 -2.23 1.17
N GLU A 157 -3.38 -3.08 1.43
CA GLU A 157 -3.66 -3.62 2.75
C GLU A 157 -2.53 -4.51 3.26
N LEU A 158 -1.96 -5.37 2.40
CA LEU A 158 -0.84 -6.21 2.79
C LEU A 158 0.39 -5.36 3.15
N HIS A 159 0.74 -4.37 2.34
CA HIS A 159 1.82 -3.43 2.66
C HIS A 159 1.60 -2.75 4.03
N ASN A 160 0.39 -2.25 4.29
CA ASN A 160 0.08 -1.59 5.55
C ASN A 160 0.16 -2.55 6.75
N ARG A 161 -0.28 -3.80 6.59
CA ARG A 161 -0.14 -4.84 7.62
C ARG A 161 1.32 -5.15 7.91
N ILE A 162 2.15 -5.31 6.88
CA ILE A 162 3.60 -5.54 7.03
C ILE A 162 4.24 -4.40 7.80
N ARG A 163 3.95 -3.16 7.42
CA ARG A 163 4.46 -1.97 8.13
C ARG A 163 4.03 -1.95 9.59
N ALA A 164 2.78 -2.30 9.89
CA ALA A 164 2.27 -2.35 11.25
C ALA A 164 3.02 -3.40 12.08
N SER A 165 3.18 -4.61 11.53
CA SER A 165 3.92 -5.70 12.17
C SER A 165 5.40 -5.36 12.39
N LEU A 166 6.03 -4.62 11.48
CA LEU A 166 7.42 -4.19 11.61
C LEU A 166 7.60 -2.94 12.49
N GLY A 167 6.53 -2.40 13.09
CA GLY A 167 6.58 -1.15 13.86
C GLY A 167 6.94 0.08 13.02
N GLN A 168 6.81 -0.01 11.70
CA GLN A 168 7.09 1.06 10.74
C GLN A 168 5.87 1.95 10.48
N THR A 169 4.76 1.73 11.18
CA THR A 169 3.63 2.65 11.21
C THR A 169 4.01 3.87 12.04
N ARG A 170 4.12 5.02 11.38
CA ARG A 170 4.24 6.29 12.09
C ARG A 170 2.87 6.66 12.64
N PRO A 171 2.77 7.15 13.88
CA PRO A 171 1.53 7.74 14.36
C PRO A 171 1.13 8.90 13.44
N ARG A 172 -0.09 8.82 12.92
CA ARG A 172 -0.70 9.81 12.03
C ARG A 172 -2.00 10.31 12.65
N MET A 173 -2.14 11.62 12.74
CA MET A 173 -3.35 12.27 13.21
C MET A 173 -3.95 13.07 12.06
N ILE A 174 -5.20 12.76 11.69
CA ILE A 174 -5.94 13.60 10.75
C ILE A 174 -6.34 14.87 11.48
N LEU A 175 -6.02 15.99 10.88
CA LEU A 175 -6.29 17.31 11.43
C LEU A 175 -7.65 17.80 10.92
N PRO A 176 -8.51 18.34 11.80
CA PRO A 176 -9.84 18.85 11.42
C PRO A 176 -9.76 20.09 10.52
N GLU A 177 -8.61 20.76 10.48
CA GLU A 177 -8.37 21.98 9.72
C GLU A 177 -8.29 21.71 8.20
N PRO A 178 -8.87 22.60 7.38
CA PRO A 178 -8.69 22.52 5.94
C PRO A 178 -7.24 22.84 5.54
N CYS A 179 -6.77 22.20 4.47
CA CYS A 179 -5.43 22.49 3.94
C CYS A 179 -5.36 23.92 3.39
N PRO A 180 -4.38 24.75 3.79
CA PRO A 180 -4.25 26.11 3.26
C PRO A 180 -3.93 26.16 1.75
N GLY A 181 -3.42 25.06 1.18
CA GLY A 181 -3.11 24.98 -0.24
C GLY A 181 -4.26 24.49 -1.14
N CYS A 182 -5.28 23.81 -0.60
CA CYS A 182 -6.38 23.28 -1.42
C CYS A 182 -7.76 23.24 -0.73
N ASP A 183 -7.88 23.77 0.49
CA ASP A 183 -9.08 23.84 1.32
C ASP A 183 -9.74 22.50 1.69
N HIS A 184 -9.08 21.38 1.40
CA HIS A 184 -9.58 20.05 1.75
C HIS A 184 -9.17 19.66 3.18
N LYS A 185 -10.11 19.09 3.96
CA LYS A 185 -9.88 18.50 5.29
C LYS A 185 -9.11 17.17 5.21
N THR A 186 -7.87 17.26 4.77
CA THR A 186 -6.99 16.11 4.51
C THR A 186 -5.59 16.36 5.05
N LEU A 187 -5.43 17.34 5.95
CA LEU A 187 -4.18 17.55 6.65
C LEU A 187 -3.91 16.37 7.59
N VAL A 188 -2.69 15.86 7.55
CA VAL A 188 -2.24 14.74 8.39
C VAL A 188 -0.95 15.16 9.07
N ARG A 189 -0.95 15.12 10.41
CA ARG A 189 0.26 15.24 11.22
C ARG A 189 0.90 13.88 11.36
N THR A 190 2.15 13.76 10.95
CA THR A 190 2.96 12.55 11.10
C THR A 190 4.03 12.84 12.16
N ILE A 191 3.95 12.14 13.29
CA ILE A 191 4.90 12.27 14.39
C ILE A 191 5.96 11.16 14.24
N ASP A 192 7.23 11.55 14.20
CA ASP A 192 8.41 10.67 14.22
C ASP A 192 9.39 11.19 15.29
N ILE A 193 10.24 10.32 15.85
CA ILE A 193 11.19 10.61 16.94
C ILE A 193 12.10 11.81 16.60
N ARG A 194 12.35 12.05 15.30
CA ARG A 194 13.20 13.13 14.81
C ARG A 194 12.48 14.16 13.95
N ARG A 195 11.19 13.97 13.66
CA ARG A 195 10.46 14.81 12.71
C ARG A 195 8.98 14.78 12.97
N ASP A 196 8.42 15.95 13.25
CA ASP A 196 6.99 16.16 13.31
C ASP A 196 6.61 17.03 12.11
N GLN A 197 5.72 16.52 11.24
CA GLN A 197 5.41 17.16 9.97
C GLN A 197 3.91 17.10 9.71
N ILE A 198 3.35 18.20 9.23
CA ILE A 198 1.98 18.25 8.73
C ILE A 198 2.01 18.33 7.20
N ASP A 199 1.35 17.38 6.55
CA ASP A 199 1.20 17.34 5.10
C ASP A 199 -0.26 17.07 4.68
N CYS A 200 -0.66 17.63 3.55
CA CYS A 200 -1.98 17.40 2.97
C CYS A 200 -1.99 16.13 2.13
N GLY A 201 -2.83 15.16 2.51
CA GLY A 201 -3.04 13.91 1.78
C GLY A 201 -3.69 14.06 0.40
N ASN A 202 -4.26 15.23 0.09
CA ASN A 202 -4.85 15.55 -1.21
C ASN A 202 -3.86 16.24 -2.17
N CYS A 203 -3.38 17.45 -1.84
CA CYS A 203 -2.56 18.26 -2.75
C CYS A 203 -1.05 18.11 -2.53
N GLY A 204 -0.62 17.51 -1.41
CA GLY A 204 0.78 17.36 -1.03
C GLY A 204 1.43 18.60 -0.40
N TYR A 205 0.63 19.61 -0.04
CA TYR A 205 1.12 20.79 0.68
C TYR A 205 1.75 20.38 2.01
N VAL A 206 2.95 20.88 2.30
CA VAL A 206 3.65 20.67 3.56
C VAL A 206 3.64 21.97 4.34
N VAL A 207 3.16 21.93 5.59
CA VAL A 207 3.16 23.12 6.46
C VAL A 207 4.61 23.48 6.79
N PRO A 208 5.05 24.72 6.48
CA PRO A 208 6.39 25.19 6.85
C PRO A 208 6.58 25.24 8.36
N TYR A 209 7.82 25.05 8.82
CA TYR A 209 8.17 25.02 10.24
C TYR A 209 7.77 26.31 10.98
N ASP A 210 7.83 27.46 10.31
CA ASP A 210 7.51 28.77 10.91
C ASP A 210 6.01 28.94 11.23
N HIS A 211 5.14 28.18 10.58
CA HIS A 211 3.70 28.15 10.86
C HIS A 211 3.30 26.98 11.78
N TYR A 212 4.26 26.11 12.11
CA TYR A 212 4.03 24.87 12.83
C TYR A 212 3.54 25.11 14.26
N ASP A 213 4.16 26.04 14.99
CA ASP A 213 3.79 26.35 16.38
C ASP A 213 2.37 26.92 16.50
N PHE A 214 1.96 27.74 15.53
CA PHE A 214 0.61 28.31 15.50
C PHE A 214 -0.42 27.22 15.20
N THR A 215 -0.18 26.40 14.19
CA THR A 215 -1.09 25.29 13.83
C THR A 215 -1.13 24.22 14.93
N ALA A 216 0.00 23.85 15.52
CA ALA A 216 0.07 22.88 16.62
C ALA A 216 -0.65 23.36 17.89
N LYS A 217 -0.51 24.65 18.26
CA LYS A 217 -1.26 25.23 19.40
C LYS A 217 -2.76 25.31 19.13
N LEU A 218 -3.16 25.62 17.90
CA LEU A 218 -4.57 25.61 17.51
C LEU A 218 -5.17 24.21 17.67
N ILE A 219 -4.47 23.18 17.19
CA ILE A 219 -4.85 21.77 17.31
C ILE A 219 -4.95 21.33 18.78
N GLU A 220 -3.97 21.67 19.62
CA GLU A 220 -4.02 21.36 21.06
C GLU A 220 -5.22 22.02 21.77
N THR A 221 -5.58 23.24 21.34
CA THR A 221 -6.71 23.97 21.92
C THR A 221 -8.04 23.35 21.50
N CYS A 222 -8.16 22.92 20.24
CA CYS A 222 -9.37 22.27 19.71
C CYS A 222 -9.55 20.80 20.17
N THR A 223 -8.48 20.12 20.56
CA THR A 223 -8.53 18.73 21.08
C THR A 223 -8.77 18.65 22.58
N LYS A 224 -8.49 19.71 23.34
CA LYS A 224 -8.77 19.80 24.78
C LYS A 224 -10.23 20.19 25.12
N SER A 225 -11.06 20.54 24.13
CA SER A 225 -12.40 21.08 24.35
C SER A 225 -13.56 20.07 24.40
N GLU A 226 -13.32 18.76 24.45
CA GLU A 226 -14.40 17.78 24.67
C GLU A 226 -14.02 16.68 25.68
N PRO A 227 -14.42 16.77 26.97
CA PRO A 227 -14.76 15.58 27.71
C PRO A 227 -16.11 15.08 27.18
N ALA A 228 -16.09 14.00 26.41
CA ALA A 228 -17.31 13.30 26.01
C ALA A 228 -18.06 12.83 27.26
N THR A 229 -19.20 13.46 27.54
CA THR A 229 -20.17 13.01 28.54
C THR A 229 -20.69 11.64 28.11
N VAL A 230 -20.28 10.60 28.83
CA VAL A 230 -20.88 9.26 28.73
C VAL A 230 -22.29 9.36 29.33
N VAL A 231 -23.30 9.35 28.47
CA VAL A 231 -24.70 9.16 28.89
C VAL A 231 -24.92 7.66 29.08
N GLN A 232 -25.36 7.30 30.28
CA GLN A 232 -25.70 5.93 30.70
C GLN A 232 -26.95 5.40 29.99
#